data_AF-A0A6A7KIQ8-F1
#
_entry.id   AF-A0A6A7KIQ8-F1
#
_cell.length_a   1.000
_cell.length_b   1.000
_cell.length_c   1.000
_cell.angle_alpha   90.00
_cell.angle_beta   90.00
_cell.angle_gamma   90.00
#
_symmetry.space_group_name_H-M   'P 1'
#
loop_
_entity.id
_entity.type
_entity.pdbx_description
1 polymer ?
#
loop_
_entity_poly.entity_id
_entity_poly.type
_entity_poly.pdbx_seq_one_letter_code
_entity_poly.pdbx_strand_id
1 'polypeptide(L)' 'MPECPYCGKWFKTNKGLQQHISKSHSIKTPFGGRMIDPTTIDPIGKMERRAERAKKRKKKGFSLW' A
#
# COMPACT_ATOMS: atom_id res chain seq x y z
N MET A 1 -4.96 2.53 -10.08
CA MET A 1 -3.88 1.91 -9.28
C MET A 1 -4.48 1.49 -7.96
N PRO A 2 -4.51 0.19 -7.64
CA PRO A 2 -4.94 -0.29 -6.33
C PRO A 2 -3.98 0.15 -5.21
N GLU A 3 -4.53 0.44 -4.03
CA GLU A 3 -3.80 0.83 -2.83
C GLU A 3 -3.89 -0.29 -1.78
N CYS A 4 -2.80 -0.54 -1.06
CA CYS A 4 -2.81 -1.48 0.07
C CYS A 4 -3.57 -0.88 1.26
N PRO A 5 -4.56 -1.57 1.84
CA PRO A 5 -5.32 -1.03 2.98
C PRO A 5 -4.47 -0.91 4.26
N TYR A 6 -3.43 -1.73 4.41
CA TYR A 6 -2.60 -1.80 5.63
C TYR A 6 -1.47 -0.77 5.67
N CYS A 7 -0.81 -0.51 4.54
CA CYS A 7 0.30 0.45 4.47
C CYS A 7 0.09 1.56 3.44
N GLY A 8 -0.97 1.57 2.63
CA GLY A 8 -1.19 2.66 1.66
C GLY A 8 -0.22 2.71 0.48
N LYS A 9 0.55 1.63 0.23
CA LYS A 9 1.35 1.50 -0.99
C LYS A 9 0.46 1.32 -2.22
N TRP A 10 0.79 2.03 -3.30
CA TRP A 10 0.04 1.96 -4.57
C TRP A 10 0.74 1.03 -5.55
N PHE A 11 -0.03 0.17 -6.20
CA PHE A 11 0.47 -0.79 -7.18
C PHE A 11 -0.12 -0.50 -8.56
N LYS A 12 0.60 -0.90 -9.61
CA LYS A 12 0.13 -0.77 -11.00
C LYS A 12 -1.01 -1.75 -11.30
N THR A 13 -0.99 -2.94 -10.69
CA THR A 13 -1.92 -4.04 -10.95
C THR A 13 -2.48 -4.66 -9.66
N ASN A 14 -3.67 -5.27 -9.75
CA ASN A 14 -4.29 -5.99 -8.62
C ASN A 14 -3.47 -7.22 -8.19
N LYS A 15 -2.90 -7.95 -9.15
CA LYS A 15 -2.02 -9.11 -8.87
C LYS A 15 -0.82 -8.69 -8.01
N GLY A 16 -0.21 -7.54 -8.32
CA GLY A 16 0.89 -6.99 -7.53
C GLY A 16 0.48 -6.61 -6.10
N LEU A 17 -0.72 -6.04 -5.94
CA LEU A 17 -1.26 -5.74 -4.60
C LEU A 17 -1.48 -7.03 -3.78
N GLN A 18 -2.10 -8.05 -4.37
CA GLN A 18 -2.38 -9.33 -3.66
C GLN A 18 -1.08 -10.04 -3.25
N GLN A 19 -0.07 -10.03 -4.12
CA GLN A 19 1.23 -10.59 -3.80
C GLN A 19 1.94 -9.80 -2.69
N HIS A 20 1.81 -8.47 -2.70
CA HIS A 20 2.33 -7.62 -1.62
C HIS A 20 1.66 -7.93 -0.28
N ILE A 21 0.32 -8.01 -0.22
CA ILE A 21 -0.39 -8.35 1.02
C ILE A 21 0.07 -9.71 1.54
N SER A 22 0.18 -10.71 0.66
CA SER A 22 0.62 -12.05 1.04
C SER A 22 2.07 -12.11 1.53
N LYS A 23 2.96 -11.25 1.06
CA LYS A 23 4.39 -11.30 1.46
C LYS A 23 4.72 -10.35 2.61
N SER A 24 4.13 -9.17 2.61
CA SER A 24 4.48 -8.08 3.52
C SER A 24 3.54 -7.98 4.72
N HIS A 25 2.32 -8.52 4.60
CA HIS A 25 1.31 -8.44 5.65
C HIS A 25 0.83 -9.81 6.14
N SER A 26 1.34 -10.92 5.59
CA SER A 26 0.92 -12.26 6.04
C SER A 26 2.06 -13.01 6.72
N ILE A 27 1.75 -13.63 7.86
CA ILE A 27 2.61 -14.57 8.57
C ILE A 27 2.16 -15.98 8.20
N LYS A 28 3.14 -16.85 7.94
CA LYS A 28 2.90 -18.28 7.86
C LYS A 28 2.81 -18.83 9.28
N THR A 29 1.63 -19.33 9.64
CA THR A 29 1.46 -20.08 10.89
C THR A 29 2.09 -21.47 10.74
N PRO A 30 2.55 -22.09 11.83
CA PRO A 30 3.16 -23.44 11.80
C PRO A 30 2.20 -24.52 11.27
N PHE A 31 0.89 -24.26 11.33
CA PHE A 31 -0.15 -25.17 10.83
C PHE A 31 -0.61 -24.84 9.40
N GLY A 32 0.17 -24.08 8.63
CA GLY A 32 -0.11 -23.81 7.21
C GLY A 32 -1.17 -22.73 6.92
N GLY A 33 -1.78 -22.13 7.94
CA GLY A 33 -2.64 -20.96 7.80
C GLY A 33 -1.87 -19.67 7.52
N ARG A 34 -2.51 -18.72 6.84
CA ARG A 34 -1.99 -17.34 6.64
C ARG A 34 -2.77 -16.38 7.51
N MET A 35 -2.10 -15.75 8.46
CA MET A 35 -2.68 -14.72 9.33
C MET A 35 -2.12 -13.35 8.93
N ILE A 36 -2.90 -12.29 9.09
CA ILE A 36 -2.42 -10.93 8.85
C ILE A 36 -1.56 -10.51 10.04
N ASP A 37 -0.34 -10.04 9.77
CA ASP A 37 0.58 -9.53 10.77
C ASP A 37 0.20 -8.10 11.20
N PRO A 38 -0.24 -7.88 12.45
CA PRO A 38 -0.64 -6.56 12.92
C PRO A 38 0.52 -5.54 12.96
N THR A 39 1.77 -5.99 13.10
CA THR A 39 2.95 -5.13 13.19
C THR A 39 3.30 -4.48 11.86
N THR A 40 2.84 -5.07 10.76
CA THR A 40 3.10 -4.58 9.40
C THR A 40 2.12 -3.50 8.96
N ILE A 41 1.13 -3.16 9.79
CA ILE A 41 0.17 -2.10 9.55
C ILE A 41 0.85 -0.76 9.83
N ASP A 42 0.93 0.09 8.80
CA ASP A 42 1.66 1.37 8.84
C ASP A 42 0.68 2.52 8.53
N PRO A 43 -0.13 2.94 9.52
CA PRO A 43 -1.16 3.95 9.33
C PRO A 43 -0.58 5.33 9.07
N ILE A 44 0.58 5.65 9.68
CA ILE A 44 1.27 6.93 9.49
C ILE A 44 1.80 7.01 8.06
N GLY A 45 2.55 6.01 7.60
CA GLY A 45 3.05 6.05 6.22
C GLY A 45 1.92 5.97 5.18
N LYS A 46 0.77 5.37 5.48
CA LYS A 46 -0.42 5.42 4.62
C LYS A 46 -0.91 6.86 4.41
N MET A 47 -0.97 7.66 5.48
CA MET A 47 -1.34 9.08 5.42
C MET A 47 -0.34 9.86 4.54
N GLU A 48 0.95 9.69 4.78
CA GLU A 48 2.02 10.39 4.04
C GLU A 48 1.99 10.06 2.54
N ARG A 49 1.86 8.78 2.18
CA ARG A 49 1.79 8.33 0.78
C ARG A 49 0.60 8.95 0.04
N ARG A 50 -0.54 9.12 0.73
CA ARG A 50 -1.71 9.82 0.20
C ARG A 50 -1.44 11.30 -0.01
N ALA A 51 -0.81 11.96 0.95
CA ALA A 51 -0.43 13.37 0.86
C ALA A 51 0.55 13.63 -0.29
N GLU A 52 1.60 12.81 -0.44
CA GLU A 52 2.57 12.89 -1.54
C GLU A 52 1.91 12.73 -2.91
N ARG A 53 0.94 11.81 -3.04
CA ARG A 53 0.17 11.66 -4.28
C ARG A 53 -0.69 12.89 -4.58
N ALA A 54 -1.28 13.51 -3.56
CA ALA A 54 -2.05 14.75 -3.72
C ALA A 54 -1.15 15.91 -4.18
N LYS A 55 0.05 16.06 -3.59
CA LYS A 55 1.05 17.06 -4.03
C LYS A 55 1.48 16.84 -5.48
N LYS A 56 1.77 15.59 -5.89
CA LYS A 56 2.14 15.25 -7.28
C LYS A 56 1.04 15.59 -8.29
N ARG A 57 -0.23 15.41 -7.91
CA ARG A 57 -1.38 15.81 -8.76
C ARG A 57 -1.43 17.31 -8.97
N LYS A 58 -1.27 18.10 -7.90
CA LYS A 58 -1.23 19.57 -7.99
C LYS A 58 -0.05 20.06 -8.84
N LYS A 59 1.15 19.48 -8.65
CA LYS A 59 2.35 19.82 -9.44
C LYS A 59 2.18 19.55 -10.93
N LYS A 60 1.55 18.42 -11.31
CA LYS A 60 1.24 18.11 -12.71
C LYS A 60 0.19 19.05 -13.32
N GLY A 61 -0.79 19.49 -12.53
CA GLY A 61 -1.77 20.50 -12.98
C GLY A 61 -1.15 21.87 -13.21
N PHE A 62 -0.12 22.22 -12.44
CA PHE A 62 0.61 23.49 -12.59
C PHE A 62 1.59 23.51 -13.78
N SER A 63 2.15 22.36 -14.20
CA SER A 63 3.09 22.31 -15.34
C SER A 63 2.42 22.16 -16.71
N LEU A 64 1.08 22.19 -16.78
CA LEU A 64 0.32 22.08 -18.03
C LEU A 64 -0.14 23.46 -18.56
N TRP A 65 0.37 24.54 -17.97
CA TRP A 65 0.20 25.92 -18.40
C TRP A 65 1.55 26.53 -18.75
#